data_AF-Q02XP9-F1
#
_entry.id   AF-Q02XP9-F1
#
_cell.length_a   1.000
_cell.length_b   1.000
_cell.length_c   1.000
_cell.angle_alpha   90.00
_cell.angle_beta   90.00
_cell.angle_gamma   90.00
#
_symmetry.space_group_name_H-M   'P 1'
#
loop_
_entity.id
_entity.type
_entity.pdbx_description
1 polymer ?
#
loop_
_entity_poly.entity_id
_entity_poly.type
_entity_poly.pdbx_seq_one_letter_code
_entity_poly.pdbx_strand_id
1 'polypeptide(L)'
;MPVLENARHEKFVQCLISGMSQRKAYREAFKQSSKWKDSTVDVKASELFGKVLVRYKELQEEAQDAAIMTRKERMVTLSEIAKNAEKEADMIKAIDTLNKMDGDYTSKVELSGSVKTNPFVDLSTEELRKLASRDG
;
A
#
# COMPACT_ATOMS: atom_id res chain seq x y z
N MET A 1 16.79 -16.45 11.20
CA MET A 1 15.84 -17.14 10.30
C MET A 1 16.47 -17.33 8.94
N PRO A 2 16.26 -18.46 8.25
CA PRO A 2 16.91 -18.72 6.97
C PRO A 2 16.34 -17.79 5.89
N VAL A 3 17.19 -16.94 5.35
CA VAL A 3 16.92 -16.11 4.17
C VAL A 3 16.89 -17.01 2.94
N LEU A 4 16.03 -16.73 1.95
CA LEU A 4 16.06 -17.46 0.69
C LEU A 4 17.45 -17.36 0.05
N GLU A 5 17.98 -18.47 -0.45
CA GLU A 5 19.30 -18.53 -1.10
C GLU A 5 19.43 -17.52 -2.25
N ASN A 6 18.33 -17.25 -2.96
CA ASN A 6 18.28 -16.22 -3.99
C ASN A 6 17.88 -14.86 -3.40
N ALA A 7 18.87 -13.96 -3.29
CA ALA A 7 18.67 -12.60 -2.77
C ALA A 7 17.60 -11.78 -3.52
N ARG A 8 17.38 -12.03 -4.82
CA ARG A 8 16.31 -11.35 -5.57
C ARG A 8 14.93 -11.87 -5.18
N HIS A 9 14.81 -13.17 -4.89
CA HIS A 9 13.56 -13.75 -4.39
C HIS A 9 13.25 -13.22 -2.99
N GLU A 10 14.24 -13.15 -2.10
CA GLU A 10 14.07 -12.53 -0.79
C GLU A 10 13.61 -11.06 -0.92
N LYS A 11 14.30 -10.28 -1.76
CA LYS A 11 13.93 -8.87 -2.01
C LYS A 11 12.51 -8.73 -2.55
N PHE A 12 12.09 -9.63 -3.46
CA PHE A 12 10.73 -9.67 -3.96
C PHE A 12 9.71 -9.85 -2.84
N VAL A 13 9.94 -10.81 -1.93
CA VAL A 13 9.08 -11.06 -0.77
C VAL A 13 9.05 -9.85 0.16
N GLN A 14 10.20 -9.27 0.50
CA GLN A 14 10.28 -8.09 1.36
C GLN A 14 9.47 -6.91 0.80
N CYS A 15 9.53 -6.67 -0.52
CA CYS A 15 8.72 -5.63 -1.18
C CYS A 15 7.21 -5.92 -1.12
N LEU A 16 6.79 -7.19 -1.15
CA LEU A 16 5.37 -7.55 -0.98
C LEU A 16 4.90 -7.24 0.45
N ILE A 17 5.69 -7.60 1.46
CA ILE A 17 5.39 -7.32 2.86
C ILE A 17 5.33 -5.82 3.13
N SER A 18 6.16 -5.02 2.43
CA SER A 18 6.08 -3.55 2.50
C SER A 18 4.87 -2.95 1.74
N GLY A 19 3.95 -3.77 1.24
CA GLY A 19 2.70 -3.34 0.61
C GLY A 19 2.79 -3.04 -0.90
N MET A 20 3.89 -3.42 -1.58
CA MET A 20 3.95 -3.26 -3.04
C MET A 20 3.10 -4.31 -3.74
N SER A 21 2.52 -3.95 -4.90
CA SER A 21 1.91 -4.94 -5.79
C SER A 21 2.95 -5.91 -6.35
N GLN A 22 2.53 -7.11 -6.73
CA GLN A 22 3.44 -8.12 -7.30
C GLN A 22 4.26 -7.60 -8.48
N ARG A 23 3.65 -6.82 -9.39
CA ARG A 23 4.37 -6.20 -10.51
C ARG A 23 5.48 -5.25 -10.02
N LYS A 24 5.17 -4.37 -9.08
CA LYS A 24 6.13 -3.39 -8.54
C LYS A 24 7.25 -4.08 -7.78
N ALA A 25 6.90 -5.02 -6.90
CA ALA A 25 7.86 -5.83 -6.16
C ALA A 25 8.81 -6.59 -7.10
N TYR A 26 8.29 -7.18 -8.18
CA TYR A 26 9.10 -7.90 -9.15
C TYR A 26 10.07 -6.98 -9.88
N ARG A 27 9.61 -5.80 -10.31
CA ARG A 27 10.47 -4.79 -10.95
C ARG A 27 11.58 -4.30 -10.02
N GLU A 28 11.29 -4.20 -8.72
CA GLU A 28 12.24 -3.77 -7.71
C GLU A 28 13.32 -4.84 -7.42
N ALA A 29 12.93 -6.11 -7.42
CA ALA A 29 13.82 -7.26 -7.26
C ALA A 29 14.64 -7.55 -8.52
N PHE A 30 14.07 -7.35 -9.70
CA PHE A 30 14.68 -7.66 -11.00
C PHE A 30 14.74 -6.41 -11.87
N LYS A 31 15.77 -5.57 -11.67
CA LYS A 31 15.90 -4.27 -12.35
C LYS A 31 15.86 -4.33 -13.88
N GLN A 32 16.32 -5.43 -14.48
CA GLN A 32 16.25 -5.63 -15.93
C GLN A 32 14.81 -5.73 -16.46
N SER A 33 13.87 -6.15 -15.61
CA SER A 33 12.46 -6.29 -16.00
C SER A 33 11.80 -4.94 -16.26
N SER A 34 12.38 -3.81 -15.81
CA SER A 34 11.90 -2.44 -16.09
C SER A 34 11.57 -2.18 -17.55
N LYS A 35 12.30 -2.79 -18.48
CA LYS A 35 12.11 -2.66 -19.94
C LYS A 35 11.09 -3.64 -20.52
N TRP A 36 10.59 -4.59 -19.74
CA TRP A 36 9.65 -5.61 -20.18
C TRP A 36 8.22 -5.09 -20.15
N LYS A 37 7.38 -5.68 -21.01
CA LYS A 37 5.93 -5.46 -21.00
C LYS A 37 5.34 -5.88 -19.66
N ASP A 38 4.31 -5.16 -19.23
CA ASP A 38 3.62 -5.41 -17.96
C ASP A 38 3.08 -6.85 -17.87
N SER A 39 2.47 -7.37 -18.94
CA SER A 39 1.96 -8.75 -18.97
C SER A 39 3.04 -9.80 -18.72
N THR A 40 4.25 -9.59 -19.26
CA THR A 40 5.39 -10.49 -19.02
C THR A 40 5.83 -10.46 -17.56
N VAL A 41 5.85 -9.27 -16.96
CA VAL A 41 6.21 -9.11 -15.55
C VAL A 41 5.15 -9.76 -14.67
N ASP A 42 3.86 -9.59 -14.97
CA ASP A 42 2.78 -10.16 -14.17
C ASP A 42 2.82 -11.70 -14.15
N VAL A 43 3.02 -12.33 -15.31
CA VAL A 43 3.17 -13.79 -15.41
C VAL A 43 4.37 -14.25 -14.59
N LYS A 44 5.53 -13.60 -14.74
CA LYS A 44 6.76 -13.97 -14.03
C LYS A 44 6.66 -13.72 -12.51
N ALA A 45 5.98 -12.66 -12.10
CA ALA A 45 5.74 -12.36 -10.70
C ALA A 45 4.82 -13.40 -10.05
N SER A 46 3.76 -13.82 -10.74
CA SER A 46 2.85 -14.87 -10.29
C SER A 46 3.55 -16.23 -10.17
N GLU A 47 4.32 -16.62 -11.19
CA GLU A 47 5.14 -17.84 -11.16
C GLU A 47 6.14 -17.84 -9.99
N LEU A 48 6.78 -16.71 -9.73
CA LEU A 48 7.73 -16.57 -8.63
C LEU A 48 7.01 -16.61 -7.28
N PHE A 49 5.87 -15.95 -7.15
CA PHE A 49 5.09 -15.90 -5.91
C PHE A 49 4.74 -17.31 -5.40
N GLY A 50 4.36 -18.23 -6.29
CA GLY A 50 4.12 -19.63 -5.93
C GLY A 50 5.34 -20.33 -5.31
N LYS A 51 6.57 -19.99 -5.74
CA LYS A 51 7.82 -20.60 -5.23
C LYS A 51 8.27 -20.03 -3.89
N VAL A 52 7.90 -18.78 -3.60
CA VAL A 52 8.32 -18.06 -2.39
C VAL A 52 7.19 -17.95 -1.35
N LEU A 53 6.05 -18.62 -1.59
CA LEU A 53 4.85 -18.49 -0.77
C LEU A 53 5.08 -18.82 0.71
N VAL A 54 5.89 -19.84 0.99
CA VAL A 54 6.24 -20.23 2.37
C VAL A 54 6.94 -19.07 3.08
N ARG A 55 8.01 -18.53 2.46
CA ARG A 55 8.76 -17.39 3.01
C ARG A 55 7.90 -16.14 3.16
N TYR A 56 7.02 -15.88 2.20
CA TYR A 56 6.07 -14.77 2.29
C TYR A 56 5.14 -14.90 3.50
N LYS A 57 4.61 -16.11 3.77
CA LYS A 57 3.76 -16.35 4.95
C LYS A 57 4.53 -16.16 6.26
N GLU A 58 5.76 -16.66 6.36
CA GLU A 58 6.61 -16.46 7.54
C GLU A 58 6.80 -14.98 7.86
N LEU A 59 7.22 -14.17 6.88
CA LEU A 59 7.43 -12.74 7.08
C LEU A 59 6.12 -11.98 7.30
N GLN A 60 5.02 -12.46 6.72
CA GLN A 60 3.70 -11.91 6.96
C GLN A 60 3.21 -12.18 8.37
N GLU A 61 3.47 -13.37 8.92
CA GLU A 61 3.18 -13.75 10.30
C GLU A 61 4.05 -12.96 11.27
N GLU A 62 5.36 -12.85 11.03
CA GLU A 62 6.26 -12.01 11.85
C GLU A 62 5.82 -10.53 11.86
N ALA A 63 5.43 -9.99 10.71
CA ALA A 63 4.89 -8.64 10.63
C ALA A 63 3.54 -8.48 11.34
N GLN A 64 2.75 -9.56 11.42
CA GLN A 64 1.52 -9.60 12.20
C GLN A 64 1.78 -9.76 13.70
N ASP A 65 2.74 -10.58 14.12
CA ASP A 65 3.12 -10.76 15.52
C ASP A 65 3.75 -9.49 16.10
N ALA A 66 4.52 -8.76 15.29
CA ALA A 66 5.01 -7.43 15.64
C ALA A 66 3.84 -6.42 15.79
N ALA A 67 2.71 -6.66 15.12
CA ALA A 67 1.49 -5.91 15.35
C ALA A 67 0.74 -6.52 16.55
N ILE A 68 0.82 -5.87 17.71
CA ILE A 68 0.23 -6.28 19.01
C ILE A 68 -1.20 -6.87 18.91
N MET A 69 -2.00 -6.47 17.92
CA MET A 69 -3.32 -7.05 17.64
C MET A 69 -3.58 -7.07 16.13
N THR A 70 -3.94 -8.23 15.56
CA THR A 70 -4.30 -8.40 14.15
C THR A 70 -5.60 -7.64 13.82
N ARG A 71 -5.85 -7.32 12.54
CA ARG A 71 -7.09 -6.61 12.13
C ARG A 71 -8.36 -7.32 12.63
N LYS A 72 -8.40 -8.66 12.52
CA LYS A 72 -9.54 -9.46 12.94
C LYS A 72 -9.76 -9.35 14.46
N GLU A 73 -8.71 -9.48 15.25
CA GLU A 73 -8.80 -9.36 16.70
C GLU A 73 -9.32 -7.99 17.11
N ARG A 74 -8.86 -6.90 16.48
CA ARG A 74 -9.40 -5.55 16.77
C ARG A 74 -10.89 -5.45 16.48
N MET A 75 -11.35 -6.03 15.37
CA MET A 75 -12.78 -6.01 15.02
C MET A 75 -13.62 -6.82 16.01
N VAL A 76 -13.12 -7.98 16.46
CA VAL A 76 -13.77 -8.78 17.50
C VAL A 76 -13.86 -7.99 18.80
N THR A 77 -12.74 -7.43 19.28
CA THR A 77 -12.71 -6.63 20.50
C THR A 77 -13.65 -5.42 20.43
N LEU A 78 -13.65 -4.67 19.33
CA LEU A 78 -14.57 -3.54 19.14
C LEU A 78 -16.03 -3.99 19.10
N SER A 79 -16.34 -5.14 18.49
CA SER A 79 -17.69 -5.69 18.47
C SER A 79 -18.16 -6.12 19.86
N GLU A 80 -17.27 -6.66 20.69
CA GLU A 80 -17.56 -7.01 22.07
C GLU A 80 -17.79 -5.77 22.94
N ILE A 81 -16.97 -4.72 22.77
CA ILE A 81 -17.17 -3.43 23.43
C ILE A 81 -18.52 -2.83 23.02
N ALA A 82 -18.84 -2.85 21.72
CA ALA A 82 -20.11 -2.33 21.21
C ALA A 82 -21.34 -3.07 21.79
N LYS A 83 -21.21 -4.35 22.13
CA LYS A 83 -22.31 -5.16 22.69
C LYS A 83 -22.44 -5.05 24.21
N ASN A 84 -21.32 -4.87 24.91
CA ASN A 84 -21.26 -5.06 26.36
C ASN A 84 -20.88 -3.79 27.15
N ALA A 85 -20.56 -2.68 26.49
CA ALA A 85 -20.19 -1.46 27.21
C ALA A 85 -21.37 -0.90 28.02
N GLU A 86 -21.10 -0.51 29.26
CA GLU A 86 -22.11 0.05 30.18
C GLU A 86 -22.60 1.44 29.74
N LYS A 87 -21.75 2.18 29.02
CA LYS A 87 -22.03 3.54 28.56
C LYS A 87 -22.33 3.55 27.08
N GLU A 88 -23.46 4.16 26.72
CA GLU A 88 -23.86 4.37 25.32
C GLU A 88 -22.78 5.08 24.49
N ALA A 89 -22.08 6.04 25.10
CA ALA A 89 -21.00 6.75 24.42
C ALA A 89 -19.87 5.82 23.95
N ASP A 90 -19.55 4.78 24.71
CA ASP A 90 -18.48 3.84 24.38
C ASP A 90 -18.95 2.80 23.34
N MET A 91 -20.23 2.40 23.40
CA MET A 91 -20.86 1.61 22.33
C MET A 91 -20.83 2.35 20.99
N ILE A 92 -21.27 3.62 20.97
CA ILE A 92 -21.31 4.45 19.77
C ILE A 92 -19.90 4.64 19.18
N LYS A 93 -18.89 4.89 20.01
CA LYS A 93 -17.49 5.02 19.56
C LYS A 93 -16.96 3.72 18.94
N ALA A 94 -17.28 2.56 19.52
CA ALA A 94 -16.86 1.28 18.99
C ALA A 94 -17.49 1.00 17.62
N ILE A 95 -18.80 1.27 17.48
CA ILE A 95 -19.53 1.14 16.21
C ILE A 95 -18.99 2.12 15.15
N ASP A 96 -18.81 3.40 15.52
CA ASP A 96 -18.23 4.42 14.63
C ASP A 96 -16.82 4.01 14.16
N THR A 97 -16.01 3.46 15.05
CA THR A 97 -14.67 2.96 14.69
C THR A 97 -14.75 1.78 13.72
N LEU A 98 -15.68 0.83 13.93
CA LEU A 98 -15.91 -0.28 13.00
C LEU A 98 -16.35 0.22 11.62
N ASN A 99 -17.33 1.11 11.55
CA ASN A 99 -17.80 1.71 10.30
C ASN A 99 -16.67 2.43 9.52
N LYS A 100 -15.76 3.10 10.23
CA LYS A 100 -14.54 3.69 9.63
C LYS A 100 -13.57 2.63 9.09
N MET A 101 -13.44 1.49 9.80
CA MET A 101 -12.58 0.38 9.38
C MET A 101 -13.13 -0.39 8.17
N ASP A 102 -14.44 -0.42 7.99
CA ASP A 102 -15.13 -1.06 6.86
C ASP A 102 -15.31 -0.12 5.66
N GLY A 103 -15.10 1.19 5.87
CA GLY A 103 -15.20 2.19 4.80
C GLY A 103 -16.63 2.66 4.53
N ASP A 104 -17.56 2.40 5.45
CA ASP A 104 -18.96 2.81 5.34
C ASP A 104 -19.13 4.34 5.38
N TYR A 105 -18.16 5.05 5.96
CA TYR A 105 -18.12 6.51 5.89
C TYR A 105 -17.46 6.98 4.60
N THR A 106 -18.24 7.66 3.76
CA THR A 106 -17.69 8.49 2.70
C THR A 106 -17.49 9.91 3.24
N SER A 107 -16.23 10.34 3.35
CA SER A 107 -15.93 11.73 3.70
C SER A 107 -16.06 12.60 2.45
N LYS A 108 -17.09 13.45 2.39
CA LYS A 108 -17.23 14.43 1.31
C LYS A 108 -16.22 15.56 1.55
N VAL A 109 -15.15 15.59 0.76
CA VAL A 109 -14.19 16.70 0.76
C VAL A 109 -14.61 17.69 -0.33
N GLU A 110 -15.09 18.86 0.07
CA GLU A 110 -15.36 19.97 -0.85
C GLU A 110 -14.13 20.88 -0.89
N LEU A 111 -13.50 20.98 -2.07
CA LEU A 111 -12.42 21.93 -2.31
C LEU A 111 -12.98 23.16 -3.01
N SER A 112 -13.16 24.25 -2.26
CA SER A 112 -13.49 25.56 -2.81
C SER A 112 -12.21 26.35 -3.07
N GLY A 113 -11.72 26.28 -4.30
CA GLY A 113 -10.57 27.05 -4.77
C GLY A 113 -10.43 26.94 -6.28
N SER A 114 -9.93 27.99 -6.93
CA SER A 114 -9.53 27.87 -8.32
C SER A 114 -8.31 26.95 -8.39
N VAL A 115 -8.48 25.77 -9.00
CA VAL A 115 -7.33 24.97 -9.40
C VAL A 115 -6.60 25.81 -10.45
N LYS A 116 -5.37 26.26 -10.19
CA LYS A 116 -4.48 26.79 -11.23
C LYS A 116 -4.22 25.64 -12.21
N THR A 117 -5.11 25.46 -13.18
CA THR A 117 -5.04 24.38 -14.17
C THR A 117 -3.81 24.50 -15.05
N ASN A 118 -3.28 25.72 -15.16
CA ASN A 118 -2.02 26.00 -15.83
C ASN A 118 -0.92 26.25 -14.80
N PRO A 119 -0.02 25.27 -14.54
CA PRO A 119 1.12 25.45 -13.64
C PRO A 119 2.15 26.47 -14.16
N PHE A 120 1.96 26.99 -15.38
CA PHE A 120 2.85 27.93 -16.02
C PHE A 120 2.25 29.32 -16.26
N VAL A 121 1.11 29.64 -15.63
CA VAL A 121 0.42 30.93 -15.82
C VAL A 121 1.29 32.14 -15.44
N ASP A 122 2.22 31.95 -14.50
CA ASP A 122 3.08 33.00 -13.96
C ASP A 122 4.49 33.01 -14.60
N LEU A 123 4.76 32.16 -15.59
CA LEU A 123 6.07 32.05 -16.24
C LEU A 123 6.16 32.93 -17.49
N SER A 124 7.30 33.61 -17.64
CA SER A 124 7.63 34.33 -18.86
C SER A 124 7.97 33.38 -20.02
N THR A 125 7.89 33.89 -21.25
CA THR A 125 8.22 33.13 -22.46
C THR A 125 9.67 32.62 -22.47
N GLU A 126 10.58 33.32 -21.81
CA GLU A 126 11.99 32.93 -21.69
C GLU A 126 12.18 31.78 -20.70
N GLU A 127 11.46 31.81 -19.57
CA GLU A 127 11.49 30.71 -18.59
C GLU A 127 10.82 29.44 -19.13
N LEU A 128 9.73 29.59 -19.90
CA LEU A 128 9.12 28.48 -20.64
C LEU A 128 10.09 27.86 -21.65
N ARG A 129 10.87 28.68 -22.37
CA ARG A 129 11.91 28.20 -23.29
C ARG A 129 13.03 27.47 -22.55
N LYS A 130 13.46 27.97 -21.38
CA LYS A 130 14.46 27.29 -20.55
C LYS A 130 13.96 25.94 -20.03
N LEU A 131 12.69 25.83 -19.64
CA LEU A 131 12.07 24.57 -19.23
C LEU A 131 11.90 23.56 -20.39
N ALA A 132 11.61 24.05 -21.60
CA ALA A 132 11.46 23.21 -22.80
C ALA A 132 12.81 22.82 -23.43
N SER A 133 13.84 23.65 -23.24
CA SER A 133 15.19 23.38 -23.70
C SER A 133 15.81 22.38 -22.73
N ARG A 134 15.95 21.15 -23.23
CA ARG A 134 16.50 20.00 -22.54
C ARG A 134 18.01 20.19 -22.32
N ASP A 135 18.38 21.10 -21.42
CA ASP A 135 19.67 21.12 -20.73
C ASP A 135 19.41 20.81 -19.26
N GLY A 136 19.09 19.53 -19.06
CA GLY A 136 19.10 18.76 -17.83
C GLY A 136 19.41 17.32 -18.23
#